data_AF-A0A4R5B691-F1
#
_entry.id   AF-A0A4R5B691-F1
#
_cell.length_a   1.000
_cell.length_b   1.000
_cell.length_c   1.000
_cell.angle_alpha   90.00
_cell.angle_beta   90.00
_cell.angle_gamma   90.00
#
_symmetry.space_group_name_H-M   'P 1'
#
loop_
_entity.id
_entity.type
_entity.pdbx_description
1 polymer ?
#
loop_
_entity_poly.entity_id
_entity_poly.type
_entity_poly.pdbx_seq_one_letter_code
_entity_poly.pdbx_strand_id
1 'polypeptide(L)'
;MSGPEARRALAEEFPGWLVEVKDEPGGASWRASRLVPPGHGGFLGVQADEAGLLRELLHEAAGIDAGLALRDLAVELRKCGITATAYDMTLTATGPGGRTQMLTCRLGLFRWLAGGRVIGPIEDPLAAVDAVLSSFGDRS
;
A
#
# COMPACT_ATOMS: atom_id res chain seq x y z
N MET A 1 -8.17 18.08 -18.17
CA MET A 1 -7.52 18.65 -16.97
C MET A 1 -6.26 19.35 -17.43
N SER A 2 -5.97 20.53 -16.88
CA SER A 2 -4.70 21.21 -17.15
C SER A 2 -3.53 20.50 -16.44
N GLY A 3 -2.30 20.69 -16.91
CA GLY A 3 -1.09 20.10 -16.31
C GLY A 3 -0.96 20.36 -14.79
N PRO A 4 -1.20 21.58 -14.28
CA PRO A 4 -1.15 21.87 -12.85
C PRO A 4 -2.21 21.13 -12.01
N GLU A 5 -3.44 20.98 -12.52
CA GLU A 5 -4.53 20.27 -11.82
C GLU A 5 -4.25 18.77 -11.75
N ALA A 6 -3.81 18.17 -12.86
CA ALA A 6 -3.47 16.75 -12.90
C ALA A 6 -2.28 16.42 -11.99
N ARG A 7 -1.26 17.29 -11.95
CA ARG A 7 -0.14 17.16 -11.00
C ARG A 7 -0.61 17.21 -9.56
N ARG A 8 -1.48 18.16 -9.21
CA ARG A 8 -2.04 18.29 -7.86
C ARG A 8 -2.84 17.05 -7.47
N ALA A 9 -3.70 16.55 -8.35
CA ALA A 9 -4.49 15.35 -8.10
C ALA A 9 -3.59 14.12 -7.84
N LEU A 10 -2.51 13.96 -8.60
CA LEU A 10 -1.54 12.88 -8.38
C LEU A 10 -0.82 13.02 -7.03
N ALA A 11 -0.40 14.23 -6.65
CA ALA A 11 0.27 14.44 -5.36
C ALA A 11 -0.67 14.19 -4.16
N GLU A 12 -1.96 14.51 -4.30
CA GLU A 12 -2.98 14.23 -3.28
C GLU A 12 -3.29 12.72 -3.18
N GLU A 13 -3.32 12.02 -4.32
CA GLU A 13 -3.58 10.57 -4.38
C GLU A 13 -2.38 9.73 -3.89
N PHE A 14 -1.16 10.22 -4.10
CA PHE A 14 0.10 9.53 -3.77
C PHE A 14 1.01 10.43 -2.91
N PRO A 15 0.66 10.68 -1.63
CA PRO A 15 1.32 11.69 -0.79
C PRO A 15 2.81 11.42 -0.48
N GLY A 16 3.27 10.17 -0.67
CA GLY A 16 4.69 9.80 -0.52
C GLY A 16 5.54 10.03 -1.78
N TRP A 17 4.95 10.52 -2.87
CA TRP A 17 5.62 10.69 -4.16
C TRP A 17 5.77 12.17 -4.53
N LEU A 18 6.99 12.55 -4.89
CA LEU A 18 7.28 13.83 -5.53
C LEU A 18 6.93 13.74 -7.02
N VAL A 19 5.89 14.47 -7.44
CA VAL A 19 5.45 14.54 -8.83
C VAL A 19 5.95 15.81 -9.51
N GLU A 20 6.66 15.63 -10.62
CA GLU A 20 7.25 16.68 -11.45
C GLU A 20 6.73 16.59 -12.88
N VAL A 21 6.55 17.74 -13.52
CA VAL A 21 6.14 17.84 -14.93
C VAL A 21 7.10 18.79 -15.61
N LYS A 22 7.63 18.35 -16.75
CA LYS A 22 8.55 19.14 -17.57
C LYS A 22 7.99 19.24 -18.98
N ASP A 23 7.83 20.46 -19.48
CA ASP A 23 7.46 20.69 -20.88
C ASP A 23 8.67 20.36 -21.77
N GLU A 24 8.50 19.45 -22.72
CA GLU A 24 9.53 19.03 -23.67
C GLU A 24 9.07 19.21 -25.13
N PRO A 25 10.00 19.33 -26.09
CA PRO A 25 9.64 19.33 -27.51
C PRO A 25 8.97 17.99 -27.87
N GLY A 26 7.64 18.00 -28.02
CA GLY A 26 6.85 16.81 -28.32
C GLY A 26 5.77 16.47 -27.28
N GLY A 27 5.73 17.15 -26.13
CA GLY A 27 4.72 16.94 -25.09
C GLY A 27 5.25 17.20 -23.69
N ALA A 28 4.43 16.91 -22.68
CA ALA A 28 4.85 16.99 -21.28
C ALA A 28 5.45 15.67 -20.81
N SER A 29 6.63 15.71 -20.20
CA SER A 29 7.24 14.57 -19.49
C SER A 29 6.77 14.59 -18.04
N TRP A 30 6.09 13.52 -17.63
CA TRP A 30 5.58 13.33 -16.27
C TRP A 30 6.50 12.38 -15.50
N ARG A 31 6.97 12.80 -14.34
CA ARG A 31 7.89 12.01 -13.50
C ARG A 31 7.38 11.98 -12.07
N ALA A 32 7.50 10.83 -11.44
CA ALA A 32 7.24 10.70 -10.01
C ALA A 32 8.38 9.94 -9.36
N SER A 33 8.75 10.38 -8.16
CA SER A 33 9.76 9.69 -7.40
C SER A 33 9.56 9.72 -5.89
N ARG A 34 10.17 8.75 -5.20
CA ARG A 34 10.22 8.72 -3.74
C ARG A 34 11.47 8.02 -3.22
N LEU A 35 11.80 8.32 -1.97
CA LEU A 35 12.72 7.48 -1.21
C LEU A 35 12.02 6.19 -0.81
N VAL A 36 12.73 5.07 -0.94
CA VAL A 36 12.25 3.79 -0.45
C VAL A 36 12.47 3.75 1.08
N PRO A 37 11.55 3.19 1.89
CA PRO A 37 11.74 3.06 3.33
C PRO A 37 13.06 2.39 3.72
N PRO A 38 13.62 2.73 4.91
CA PRO A 38 14.86 2.14 5.41
C PRO A 38 14.81 0.61 5.39
N GLY A 39 15.92 -0.04 5.00
CA GLY A 39 16.01 -1.51 4.92
C GLY A 39 15.63 -2.11 3.56
N HIS A 40 15.10 -1.30 2.62
CA HIS A 40 14.79 -1.75 1.25
C HIS A 40 15.62 -1.05 0.17
N GLY A 41 16.35 0.02 0.54
CA GLY A 41 17.42 0.63 -0.25
C GLY A 41 16.97 1.48 -1.45
N GLY A 42 17.51 2.69 -1.54
CA GLY A 42 17.53 3.48 -2.78
C GLY A 42 16.33 4.39 -3.02
N PHE A 43 16.07 4.61 -4.31
CA PHE A 43 15.12 5.57 -4.85
C PHE A 43 14.29 4.88 -5.92
N LEU A 44 12.99 5.10 -5.90
CA LEU A 44 12.09 4.60 -6.94
C LEU A 44 11.62 5.79 -7.78
N GLY A 45 11.79 5.67 -9.10
CA GLY A 45 11.35 6.68 -10.06
C GLY A 45 10.56 6.02 -11.18
N VAL A 46 9.47 6.67 -11.58
CA VAL A 46 8.66 6.29 -12.74
C VAL A 46 8.46 7.52 -13.65
N GLN A 47 8.39 7.28 -14.95
CA GLN A 47 8.20 8.33 -15.96
C GLN A 47 7.17 7.87 -16.99
N ALA A 48 6.35 8.82 -17.45
CA ALA A 48 5.41 8.64 -18.55
C ALA A 48 5.25 9.92 -19.37
N ASP A 49 4.72 9.80 -20.57
CA ASP A 49 4.42 10.94 -21.45
C ASP A 49 3.02 11.54 -21.17
N GLU A 50 2.22 10.88 -20.32
CA GLU A 50 0.88 11.30 -19.95
C GLU A 50 0.60 11.08 -18.46
N ALA A 51 -0.19 11.99 -17.87
CA ALA A 51 -0.57 11.91 -16.45
C ALA A 51 -1.37 10.64 -16.12
N GLY A 52 -2.19 10.15 -17.06
CA GLY A 52 -2.97 8.92 -16.89
C GLY A 52 -2.07 7.70 -16.73
N LEU A 53 -1.09 7.55 -17.63
CA LEU A 53 -0.12 6.47 -17.56
C LEU A 53 0.78 6.58 -16.31
N LEU A 54 1.16 7.80 -15.91
CA LEU A 54 1.88 7.98 -14.65
C LEU A 54 1.06 7.49 -13.45
N ARG A 55 -0.26 7.76 -13.42
CA ARG A 55 -1.16 7.25 -12.36
C ARG A 55 -1.15 5.72 -12.31
N GLU A 56 -1.23 5.06 -13.46
CA GLU A 56 -1.21 3.60 -13.57
C GLU A 56 0.09 3.03 -13.00
N LEU A 57 1.24 3.57 -13.40
CA LEU A 57 2.56 3.16 -12.87
C LEU A 57 2.67 3.38 -11.35
N LEU A 58 2.09 4.45 -10.83
CA LEU A 58 2.06 4.70 -9.38
C LEU A 58 1.16 3.71 -8.64
N HIS A 59 0.04 3.29 -9.23
CA HIS A 59 -0.78 2.21 -8.67
C HIS A 59 -0.07 0.86 -8.71
N GLU A 60 0.66 0.54 -9.78
CA GLU A 60 1.48 -0.66 -9.85
C GLU A 60 2.56 -0.68 -8.76
N ALA A 61 3.27 0.44 -8.59
CA ALA A 61 4.25 0.59 -7.52
C ALA A 61 3.63 0.43 -6.12
N ALA A 62 2.44 1.01 -5.90
CA ALA A 62 1.71 0.84 -4.65
C ALA A 62 1.23 -0.62 -4.44
N GLY A 63 0.94 -1.36 -5.51
CA GLY A 63 0.61 -2.79 -5.46
C GLY A 63 1.79 -3.64 -5.01
N ILE A 64 3.00 -3.33 -5.49
CA ILE A 64 4.24 -4.00 -5.06
C ILE A 64 4.46 -3.79 -3.55
N ASP A 65 4.33 -2.55 -3.07
CA ASP A 65 4.45 -2.24 -1.64
C ASP A 65 3.40 -3.00 -0.82
N ALA A 66 2.16 -3.04 -1.30
CA ALA A 66 1.07 -3.74 -0.65
C ALA A 66 1.38 -5.23 -0.51
N GLY A 67 1.86 -5.88 -1.57
CA GLY A 67 2.24 -7.30 -1.53
C GLY A 67 3.39 -7.59 -0.56
N LEU A 68 4.39 -6.71 -0.49
CA LEU A 68 5.48 -6.82 0.49
C LEU A 68 4.98 -6.64 1.93
N ALA A 69 4.23 -5.57 2.19
CA ALA A 69 3.68 -5.27 3.51
C ALA A 69 2.76 -6.39 4.03
N LEU A 70 1.95 -7.00 3.17
CA LEU A 70 1.09 -8.13 3.55
C LEU A 70 1.90 -9.39 3.90
N ARG A 71 3.03 -9.62 3.22
CA ARG A 71 3.94 -10.74 3.54
C ARG A 71 4.62 -10.52 4.89
N ASP A 72 5.08 -9.29 5.16
CA ASP A 72 5.69 -8.94 6.45
C ASP A 72 4.67 -9.07 7.59
N LEU A 73 3.45 -8.55 7.40
CA LEU A 73 2.37 -8.73 8.36
C LEU A 73 2.04 -10.22 8.59
N ALA A 74 2.05 -11.05 7.54
CA ALA A 74 1.85 -12.49 7.69
C ALA A 74 2.96 -13.16 8.52
N VAL A 75 4.20 -12.68 8.41
CA VAL A 75 5.32 -13.15 9.25
C VAL A 75 5.07 -12.77 10.71
N GLU A 76 4.72 -11.52 11.00
CA GLU A 76 4.48 -11.08 12.38
C GLU A 76 3.28 -11.79 13.03
N LEU A 77 2.17 -11.94 12.31
CA LEU A 77 0.99 -12.68 12.81
C LEU A 77 1.32 -14.14 13.15
N ARG A 78 2.18 -14.79 12.35
CA ARG A 78 2.62 -16.16 12.62
C ARG A 78 3.46 -16.26 13.90
N LYS A 79 4.26 -15.24 14.22
CA LYS A 79 4.97 -15.19 15.51
C LYS A 79 4.00 -15.13 16.71
N CYS A 80 2.79 -14.62 16.50
CA CYS A 80 1.71 -14.57 17.48
C CYS A 80 0.80 -15.82 17.48
N GLY A 81 1.14 -16.88 16.74
CA GLY A 81 0.35 -18.11 16.68
C GLY A 81 -0.88 -18.06 15.77
N ILE A 82 -1.01 -17.02 14.93
CA ILE A 82 -2.06 -16.91 13.92
C ILE A 82 -1.63 -17.63 12.65
N THR A 83 -2.52 -18.42 12.05
CA THR A 83 -2.28 -18.97 10.71
C THR A 83 -2.49 -17.87 9.68
N ALA A 84 -1.41 -17.34 9.10
CA ALA A 84 -1.48 -16.21 8.17
C ALA A 84 -0.87 -16.57 6.81
N THR A 85 -1.60 -16.28 5.72
CA THR A 85 -1.16 -16.50 4.33
C THR A 85 -1.42 -15.26 3.49
N ALA A 86 -0.34 -14.68 2.96
CA ALA A 86 -0.41 -13.58 2.02
C ALA A 86 -0.53 -14.11 0.58
N TYR A 87 -1.52 -13.59 -0.13
CA TYR A 87 -1.67 -13.62 -1.57
C TYR A 87 -1.37 -12.22 -2.11
N ASP A 88 -1.22 -12.09 -3.42
CA ASP A 88 -0.73 -10.88 -4.10
C ASP A 88 -1.21 -9.56 -3.46
N MET A 89 -2.53 -9.38 -3.31
CA MET A 89 -3.14 -8.16 -2.75
C MET A 89 -4.00 -8.40 -1.50
N THR A 90 -3.97 -9.61 -0.93
CA THR A 90 -4.81 -9.97 0.21
C THR A 90 -4.10 -10.88 1.20
N LEU A 91 -4.43 -10.76 2.48
CA LEU A 91 -3.93 -11.61 3.54
C LEU A 91 -5.10 -12.30 4.24
N THR A 92 -5.04 -13.62 4.38
CA THR A 92 -5.95 -14.38 5.24
C THR A 92 -5.27 -14.65 6.58
N ALA A 93 -5.95 -14.34 7.68
CA ALA A 93 -5.49 -14.61 9.04
C ALA A 93 -6.54 -15.45 9.76
N THR A 94 -6.18 -16.65 10.20
CA THR A 94 -7.05 -17.56 10.95
C THR A 94 -6.57 -17.67 12.38
N GLY A 95 -7.42 -17.20 13.30
CA GLY A 95 -7.15 -17.18 14.73
C GLY A 95 -7.74 -18.39 15.47
N PRO A 96 -7.67 -18.37 16.81
CA PRO A 96 -8.26 -19.41 17.66
C PRO A 96 -9.76 -19.62 17.38
N GLY A 97 -10.19 -20.87 17.40
CA GLY A 97 -11.58 -21.24 17.07
C GLY A 97 -11.88 -21.26 15.56
N GLY A 98 -10.88 -21.19 14.69
CA GLY A 98 -11.02 -21.34 13.24
C GLY A 98 -11.65 -20.14 12.53
N ARG A 99 -11.80 -19.00 13.21
CA ARG A 99 -12.30 -17.77 12.61
C ARG A 99 -11.24 -17.17 11.69
N THR A 100 -11.63 -16.85 10.46
CA THR A 100 -10.76 -16.22 9.47
C THR A 100 -11.15 -14.77 9.24
N GLN A 101 -10.15 -13.90 9.29
CA GLN A 101 -10.24 -12.51 8.86
C GLN A 101 -9.46 -12.32 7.56
N MET A 102 -9.91 -11.38 6.73
CA MET A 102 -9.25 -11.03 5.48
C MET A 102 -8.86 -9.57 5.49
N LEU A 103 -7.63 -9.30 5.06
CA LEU A 103 -7.04 -7.98 4.97
C LEU A 103 -6.58 -7.71 3.54
N THR A 104 -6.49 -6.43 3.21
CA THR A 104 -5.86 -5.94 1.98
C THR A 104 -5.04 -4.71 2.31
N CYS A 105 -4.18 -4.30 1.38
CA CYS A 105 -3.46 -3.04 1.45
C CYS A 105 -3.75 -2.23 0.19
N ARG A 106 -4.00 -0.93 0.37
CA ARG A 106 -4.15 0.02 -0.74
C ARG A 106 -3.60 1.38 -0.34
N LEU A 107 -2.77 1.95 -1.21
CA LEU A 107 -2.18 3.29 -1.04
C LEU A 107 -1.50 3.45 0.33
N GLY A 108 -0.66 2.48 0.71
CA GLY A 108 0.11 2.53 1.95
C GLY A 108 -0.69 2.24 3.24
N LEU A 109 -1.93 1.77 3.13
CA LEU A 109 -2.80 1.51 4.29
C LEU A 109 -3.29 0.06 4.31
N PHE A 110 -3.10 -0.61 5.45
CA PHE A 110 -3.78 -1.87 5.78
C PHE A 110 -5.26 -1.62 6.05
N ARG A 111 -6.10 -2.53 5.56
CA ARG A 111 -7.56 -2.45 5.67
C ARG A 111 -8.16 -3.83 5.87
N TRP A 112 -9.27 -3.87 6.58
CA TRP A 112 -10.16 -5.02 6.56
C TRP A 112 -10.78 -5.16 5.17
N LEU A 113 -10.67 -6.34 4.57
CA LEU A 113 -11.30 -6.61 3.28
C LEU A 113 -12.83 -6.51 3.42
N ALA A 114 -13.37 -7.03 4.52
CA ALA A 114 -14.76 -6.83 4.89
C ALA A 114 -14.98 -5.39 5.38
N GLY A 115 -15.79 -4.62 4.66
CA GLY A 115 -16.18 -3.25 5.05
C GLY A 115 -15.13 -2.16 4.82
N GLY A 116 -13.91 -2.49 4.39
CA GLY A 116 -12.90 -1.52 3.95
C GLY A 116 -12.32 -0.62 5.05
N ARG A 117 -12.65 -0.89 6.32
CA ARG A 117 -12.19 -0.11 7.48
C ARG A 117 -10.67 -0.14 7.56
N VAL A 118 -10.07 1.04 7.72
CA VAL A 118 -8.62 1.21 7.88
C VAL A 118 -8.17 0.65 9.21
N ILE A 119 -7.07 -0.09 9.17
CA ILE A 119 -6.37 -0.64 10.33
C ILE A 119 -5.23 0.32 10.71
N GLY A 120 -4.39 0.67 9.74
CA GLY A 120 -3.23 1.53 9.95
C GLY A 120 -2.33 1.61 8.71
N PRO A 121 -1.24 2.38 8.76
CA PRO A 121 -0.26 2.45 7.69
C PRO A 121 0.57 1.17 7.57
N ILE A 122 1.08 0.88 6.37
CA ILE A 122 1.99 -0.27 6.16
C ILE A 122 3.34 -0.13 6.86
N GLU A 123 3.71 1.10 7.21
CA GLU A 123 4.94 1.44 7.93
C GLU A 123 4.89 1.03 9.40
N ASP A 124 3.70 0.74 9.95
CA ASP A 124 3.50 0.25 11.31
C ASP A 124 2.78 -1.11 11.31
N PRO A 125 3.49 -2.20 10.95
CA PRO A 125 2.90 -3.53 10.91
C PRO A 125 2.51 -4.05 12.30
N LEU A 126 3.12 -3.55 13.39
CA LEU A 126 2.80 -3.99 14.75
C LEU A 126 1.42 -3.49 15.19
N ALA A 127 1.06 -2.24 14.89
CA ALA A 127 -0.30 -1.77 15.11
C ALA A 127 -1.34 -2.61 14.34
N ALA A 128 -0.99 -3.08 13.14
CA ALA A 128 -1.86 -3.98 12.37
C ALA A 128 -1.97 -5.37 13.01
N VAL A 129 -0.90 -5.91 13.59
CA VAL A 129 -0.93 -7.15 14.37
C VAL A 129 -1.89 -7.02 15.55
N ASP A 130 -1.77 -5.97 16.36
CA ASP A 130 -2.62 -5.75 17.53
C ASP A 130 -4.10 -5.66 17.17
N ALA A 131 -4.42 -4.95 16.08
CA ALA A 131 -5.79 -4.87 15.56
C ALA A 131 -6.33 -6.23 15.13
N VAL A 132 -5.49 -7.07 14.51
CA VAL A 132 -5.87 -8.43 14.10
C VAL A 132 -6.09 -9.34 15.30
N LEU A 133 -5.19 -9.34 16.26
CA LEU A 133 -5.34 -10.12 17.48
C LEU A 133 -6.59 -9.72 18.25
N SER A 134 -6.84 -8.42 18.38
CA SER A 134 -8.04 -7.89 19.03
C SER A 134 -9.33 -8.33 18.34
N SER A 135 -9.33 -8.45 17.00
CA SER A 135 -10.50 -8.93 16.24
C SER A 135 -10.89 -10.38 16.54
N PHE A 136 -9.99 -11.17 17.12
CA PHE A 136 -10.26 -12.52 17.62
C PHE A 136 -10.60 -12.57 19.12
N GLY A 137 -10.41 -11.47 19.86
CA GLY A 137 -10.74 -11.40 21.29
C GLY A 137 -12.24 -11.19 21.56
N ASP A 138 -12.96 -10.59 20.62
CA ASP A 138 -14.38 -10.27 20.82
C ASP A 138 -15.29 -11.45 20.47
N ARG A 139 -15.66 -12.21 21.51
CA ARG A 139 -16.96 -12.86 21.79
C ARG A 139 -16.76 -13.97 22.84
N SER A 140 -16.80 -13.57 24.11
CA SER A 140 -17.24 -14.42 25.22
C SER A 140 -18.72 -14.22 25.45
#